data_AF-A0AAE8PVG9-F1
#
_entry.id   AF-A0AAE8PVG9-F1
#
_cell.length_a   1.000
_cell.length_b   1.000
_cell.length_c   1.000
_cell.angle_alpha   90.00
_cell.angle_beta   90.00
_cell.angle_gamma   90.00
#
_symmetry.space_group_name_H-M   'P 1'
#
loop_
_entity.id
_entity.type
_entity.pdbx_description
1 polymer ?
#
loop_
_entity_poly.entity_id
_entity_poly.type
_entity_poly.pdbx_seq_one_letter_code
_entity_poly.pdbx_strand_id
1 'polypeptide(L)'
;MRNVRSMDHQGRRMDARDRLIVALYAQLKAERATRETLEWAIRNGAVSQDVLEAIAADPVPVVTSEDIASLEKIIALDERRKPHRK
;
A
#
# COMPACT_ATOMS: atom_id res chain seq x y z
N MET A 1 -32.55 -0.23 20.76
CA MET A 1 -31.32 0.60 20.79
C MET A 1 -30.12 -0.32 20.59
N ARG A 2 -29.38 -0.15 19.48
CA ARG A 2 -28.19 -0.97 19.17
C ARG A 2 -27.02 -0.47 20.00
N ASN A 3 -26.51 -1.31 20.89
CA ASN A 3 -25.26 -1.08 21.57
C ASN A 3 -24.14 -1.08 20.53
N VAL A 4 -23.73 0.12 20.12
CA VAL A 4 -22.46 0.35 19.44
C VAL A 4 -21.41 -0.09 20.44
N ARG A 5 -20.86 -1.30 20.24
CA ARG A 5 -19.72 -1.78 21.00
C ARG A 5 -18.62 -0.76 20.80
N SER A 6 -18.38 0.04 21.84
CA SER A 6 -17.19 0.88 21.99
C SER A 6 -16.00 -0.01 21.68
N MET A 7 -15.40 0.20 20.52
CA MET A 7 -14.13 -0.44 20.23
C MET A 7 -13.12 0.23 21.14
N ASP A 8 -12.68 -0.52 22.14
CA ASP A 8 -11.56 -0.22 23.02
C ASP A 8 -10.27 -0.09 22.19
N HIS A 9 -10.13 1.02 21.45
CA HIS A 9 -8.96 1.37 20.64
C HIS A 9 -7.89 2.10 21.45
N GLN A 10 -8.02 2.16 22.78
CA GLN A 10 -6.96 2.66 23.66
C GLN A 10 -6.12 1.49 24.17
N GLY A 11 -5.16 1.02 23.35
CA GLY A 11 -4.08 0.17 23.85
C GLY A 11 -3.41 -0.79 22.88
N ARG A 12 -4.03 -1.12 21.73
CA ARG A 12 -3.40 -2.02 20.75
C ARG A 12 -2.57 -1.22 19.76
N ARG A 13 -1.27 -1.09 20.04
CA ARG A 13 -0.27 -0.59 19.09
C ARG A 13 -0.47 -1.36 17.76
N MET A 14 -0.71 -0.65 16.65
CA MET A 14 -0.90 -1.29 15.32
C MET A 14 0.22 -2.30 15.09
N ASP A 15 -0.15 -3.56 14.88
CA ASP A 15 0.83 -4.61 14.63
C ASP A 15 1.44 -4.51 13.22
N ALA A 16 2.44 -5.34 12.93
CA ALA A 16 3.13 -5.27 11.64
C ALA A 16 2.18 -5.48 10.45
N ARG A 17 1.17 -6.34 10.65
CA ARG A 17 0.16 -6.65 9.65
C ARG A 17 -0.76 -5.46 9.42
N ASP A 18 -1.27 -4.84 10.48
CA ASP A 18 -2.12 -3.65 10.38
C ASP A 18 -1.39 -2.51 9.67
N ARG A 19 -0.10 -2.31 9.99
CA ARG A 19 0.75 -1.32 9.31
C ARG A 19 0.93 -1.63 7.83
N LEU A 20 1.15 -2.90 7.47
CA LEU A 20 1.27 -3.31 6.07
C LEU A 20 -0.04 -3.07 5.31
N ILE A 21 -1.19 -3.43 5.89
CA ILE A 21 -2.50 -3.21 5.27
C ILE A 21 -2.73 -1.72 4.98
N VAL A 22 -2.42 -0.85 5.94
CA VAL A 22 -2.55 0.61 5.74
C VAL A 22 -1.58 1.12 4.68
N ALA A 23 -0.34 0.64 4.66
CA ALA A 23 0.64 1.02 3.65
C ALA A 23 0.19 0.61 2.23
N LEU A 24 -0.26 -0.63 2.05
CA LEU A 24 -0.78 -1.13 0.77
C LEU A 24 -2.03 -0.37 0.32
N TYR A 25 -2.93 -0.06 1.25
CA TYR A 25 -4.10 0.77 0.96
C TYR A 25 -3.69 2.19 0.49
N ALA A 26 -2.76 2.82 1.20
CA ALA A 26 -2.27 4.15 0.84
C ALA A 26 -1.61 4.16 -0.55
N GLN A 27 -0.81 3.13 -0.85
CA GLN A 27 -0.19 2.94 -2.17
C GLN A 27 -1.24 2.78 -3.27
N LEU A 28 -2.24 1.92 -3.07
CA LEU A 28 -3.31 1.72 -4.03
C LEU A 28 -4.11 3.01 -4.28
N LYS A 29 -4.37 3.78 -3.23
CA LYS A 29 -5.04 5.08 -3.35
C LYS A 29 -4.20 6.08 -4.16
N ALA A 30 -2.90 6.14 -3.91
CA ALA A 30 -1.99 7.02 -4.66
C ALA A 30 -1.90 6.64 -6.14
N GLU A 31 -1.86 5.33 -6.43
CA GLU A 31 -1.86 4.79 -7.79
C GLU A 31 -3.13 5.22 -8.55
N ARG A 32 -4.31 5.06 -7.94
CA ARG A 32 -5.58 5.50 -8.55
C ARG A 32 -5.63 6.99 -8.81
N ALA A 33 -5.19 7.81 -7.85
CA ALA A 33 -5.15 9.27 -8.03
C ALA A 33 -4.20 9.66 -9.18
N THR A 34 -3.06 8.97 -9.29
CA THR A 34 -2.10 9.16 -10.40
C THR A 34 -2.74 8.80 -11.74
N ARG A 35 -3.43 7.65 -11.82
CA ARG A 35 -4.16 7.22 -13.02
C ARG A 35 -5.21 8.25 -13.44
N GLU A 36 -6.05 8.71 -12.52
CA GLU A 36 -7.08 9.71 -12.79
C GLU A 36 -6.47 11.03 -13.31
N THR A 37 -5.37 11.47 -12.71
CA THR A 37 -4.64 12.68 -13.13
C THR A 37 -4.05 12.50 -14.53
N LEU A 38 -3.43 11.35 -14.81
CA LEU A 38 -2.89 11.04 -16.14
C LEU A 38 -3.98 11.00 -17.20
N GLU A 39 -5.10 10.33 -16.92
CA GLU A 39 -6.22 10.29 -17.87
C GLU A 39 -6.77 11.68 -18.16
N TRP A 40 -6.92 12.52 -17.14
CA TRP A 40 -7.31 13.91 -17.32
C TRP A 40 -6.29 14.66 -18.18
N ALA A 41 -5.00 14.53 -17.89
CA ALA A 41 -3.95 15.22 -18.61
C ALA A 41 -3.88 14.79 -20.08
N ILE A 42 -4.05 13.50 -20.37
CA ILE A 42 -4.17 12.96 -21.74
C ILE A 42 -5.39 13.55 -22.45
N ARG A 43 -6.57 13.52 -21.82
CA ARG A 43 -7.81 14.06 -22.41
C ARG A 43 -7.74 15.55 -22.73
N ASN A 44 -6.94 16.31 -22.00
CA ASN A 44 -6.77 17.75 -22.18
C ASN A 44 -5.51 18.13 -22.96
N GLY A 45 -4.76 17.16 -23.51
CA GLY A 45 -3.54 17.42 -24.26
C GLY A 45 -2.40 18.03 -23.44
N ALA A 46 -2.42 17.86 -22.11
CA ALA A 46 -1.43 18.40 -21.18
C ALA A 46 -0.14 17.55 -21.09
N VAL A 47 -0.10 16.41 -21.79
CA VAL A 47 1.08 15.52 -21.89
C VAL A 47 1.41 15.31 -23.36
N SER A 48 2.69 15.44 -23.74
CA SER A 48 3.16 15.17 -25.09
C SER A 48 3.30 13.67 -25.36
N GLN A 49 3.32 13.29 -26.65
CA GLN A 49 3.56 11.91 -27.07
C GLN A 49 4.90 11.37 -26.53
N ASP A 50 5.98 12.15 -26.65
CA ASP A 50 7.31 11.75 -26.17
C ASP A 50 7.32 11.41 -24.67
N VAL A 51 6.54 12.14 -23.87
CA VAL A 51 6.41 11.86 -22.42
C VAL A 51 5.61 10.58 -22.18
N LEU A 52 4.55 10.31 -22.96
CA LEU A 52 3.81 9.06 -22.86
C LEU A 52 4.67 7.85 -23.27
N GLU A 53 5.50 8.00 -24.29
CA GLU A 53 6.45 6.97 -24.71
C GLU A 53 7.50 6.70 -23.64
N ALA A 54 8.03 7.74 -23.01
CA ALA A 54 8.96 7.61 -21.89
C ALA A 54 8.32 6.87 -20.69
N ILE A 55 7.06 7.18 -20.36
CA ILE A 55 6.32 6.49 -19.30
C ILE A 55 6.09 5.01 -19.67
N ALA A 56 5.74 4.71 -20.92
CA ALA A 56 5.48 3.33 -21.37
C ALA A 56 6.76 2.48 -21.44
N ALA A 57 7.91 3.11 -21.70
CA ALA A 57 9.20 2.45 -21.74
C ALA A 57 9.83 2.22 -20.36
N ASP A 58 9.32 2.88 -19.32
CA ASP A 58 9.83 2.72 -17.95
C ASP A 58 9.47 1.31 -17.41
N PRO A 59 10.47 0.47 -17.09
CA PRO A 59 10.21 -0.88 -16.64
C PRO A 59 9.51 -0.89 -15.28
N VAL A 60 8.30 -1.45 -15.24
CA VAL A 60 7.61 -1.71 -13.97
C VAL A 60 8.27 -2.89 -13.27
N PRO A 61 8.77 -2.73 -12.03
CA PRO A 61 9.32 -3.85 -11.27
C PRO A 61 8.26 -4.92 -11.07
N VAL A 62 8.54 -6.15 -11.52
CA VAL A 62 7.65 -7.29 -11.31
C VAL A 62 7.81 -7.74 -9.87
N VAL A 63 6.72 -7.65 -9.08
CA VAL A 63 6.69 -8.26 -7.75
C VAL A 63 6.60 -9.77 -7.92
N THR A 64 7.65 -10.48 -7.51
CA THR A 64 7.74 -11.93 -7.63
C THR A 64 7.19 -12.63 -6.39
N SER A 65 6.94 -13.93 -6.50
CA SER A 65 6.58 -14.75 -5.34
C SER A 65 7.69 -14.79 -4.27
N GLU A 66 8.95 -14.61 -4.66
CA GLU A 66 10.09 -14.56 -3.74
C GLU A 66 10.11 -13.27 -2.92
N ASP A 67 9.72 -12.14 -3.52
CA ASP A 67 9.57 -10.86 -2.83
C ASP A 67 8.49 -10.94 -1.74
N ILE A 68 7.36 -11.58 -2.07
CA ILE A 68 6.25 -11.81 -1.14
C ILE A 68 6.70 -12.71 0.01
N ALA A 69 7.36 -13.84 -0.29
CA ALA A 69 7.84 -14.77 0.73
C ALA A 69 8.87 -14.12 1.67
N SER A 70 9.75 -13.29 1.13
CA SER A 70 10.74 -12.53 1.90
C SER A 70 10.07 -11.54 2.85
N LEU A 71 9.03 -10.84 2.39
CA LEU A 71 8.24 -9.94 3.21
C LEU A 71 7.51 -10.68 4.34
N GLU A 72 6.86 -11.81 4.04
CA GLU A 72 6.18 -12.64 5.04
C GLU A 72 7.12 -13.12 6.15
N LYS A 73 8.35 -13.51 5.78
CA LYS A 73 9.38 -13.91 6.74
C LYS A 73 9.75 -12.76 7.69
N ILE A 74 9.89 -11.54 7.18
CA ILE A 74 10.18 -10.35 7.99
C ILE A 74 9.04 -10.09 8.99
N ILE A 75 7.79 -10.19 8.53
CA ILE A 75 6.60 -10.03 9.40
C ILE A 75 6.60 -11.09 10.51
N ALA A 76 6.84 -12.35 10.16
CA ALA A 76 6.88 -13.44 11.13
C ALA A 76 7.99 -13.25 12.19
N LEU A 77 9.13 -12.68 11.79
CA LEU A 77 10.22 -12.34 12.71
C LEU A 77 9.88 -11.15 13.62
N ASP A 78 9.19 -10.13 13.11
CA ASP A 78 8.74 -8.97 13.90
C ASP A 78 7.70 -9.39 14.96
N GLU A 79 6.75 -10.25 14.59
CA GLU A 79 5.75 -10.78 15.52
C GLU A 79 6.37 -11.60 16.65
N ARG A 80 7.43 -12.40 16.36
CA ARG A 80 8.17 -13.14 17.40
C ARG A 80 8.96 -12.23 18.35
N ARG A 81 9.34 -11.03 17.92
CA ARG A 81 10.08 -10.06 18.75
C ARG A 81 9.19 -9.25 19.68
N LYS A 82 7.86 -9.29 19.55
CA LYS A 82 6.98 -8.66 20.52
C LYS A 82 7.11 -9.36 21.87
N PRO A 83 7.61 -8.70 22.92
CA PRO A 83 7.66 -9.30 24.24
C PRO A 83 6.23 -9.58 24.70
N HIS A 84 5.97 -10.78 25.22
CA HIS A 84 4.77 -11.09 25.98
C HIS A 84 4.72 -10.13 27.17
N ARG A 85 4.02 -8.99 27.01
CA ARG A 85 3.61 -8.17 28.16
C ARG A 85 2.47 -8.93 28.84
N LYS A 86 2.82 -9.58 29.95
CA LYS A 86 1.87 -10.01 30.98
C LYS A 86 1.15 -8.80 31.55
#